data_AF-A0A4Q3YPB6-F1
#
_entry.id   AF-A0A4Q3YPB6-F1
#
_cell.length_a   1.000
_cell.length_b   1.000
_cell.length_c   1.000
_cell.angle_alpha   90.00
_cell.angle_beta   90.00
_cell.angle_gamma   90.00
#
_symmetry.space_group_name_H-M   'P 1'
#
loop_
_entity.id
_entity.type
_entity.pdbx_description
1 polymer ?
#
loop_
_entity_poly.entity_id
_entity_poly.type
_entity_poly.pdbx_seq_one_letter_code
_entity_poly.pdbx_strand_id
1 'polypeptide(L)'
;MLSIEKCLIGISFLVAAGLSSASASAATVVATLQSVGTGDTITLHAIRPNGQTIAQQVLVGRSTFTRTGGTDTQTLVGSGVGNSFYAFCVEPFEDAALNANYSFTMSPLGSAANSSISGGIGAAKSLQISQLFGQFGSNLGASMTQVQASAFQVAVWEIVSELSTNPFNVLSGNTYFSTPASSDFGDVMNLAQSYLNYVGSANANSPQAQNLQALTINGNQDFLVQTVGITAPEPGTWMM
;
A
#
# COMPACT_ATOMS: atom_id res chain seq x y z
N MET A 1 27.74 80.21 13.95
CA MET A 1 28.28 79.10 14.76
C MET A 1 27.73 77.82 14.16
N LEU A 2 28.60 76.99 13.55
CA LEU A 2 28.47 75.55 13.20
C LEU A 2 27.23 75.07 12.39
N SER A 3 27.26 74.10 11.47
CA SER A 3 28.28 73.28 10.83
C SER A 3 27.61 72.62 9.60
N ILE A 4 28.40 72.32 8.57
CA ILE A 4 28.02 71.54 7.38
C ILE A 4 28.13 70.05 7.71
N GLU A 5 27.13 69.23 7.36
CA GLU A 5 27.34 67.80 7.12
C GLU A 5 26.52 67.31 5.91
N LYS A 6 27.24 66.65 4.99
CA LYS A 6 26.72 65.92 3.83
C LYS A 6 26.26 64.54 4.29
N CYS A 7 25.20 63.99 3.68
CA CYS A 7 25.01 62.54 3.67
C CYS A 7 24.42 62.08 2.32
N LEU A 8 25.22 61.31 1.58
CA LEU A 8 24.81 60.52 0.41
C LEU A 8 23.84 59.41 0.86
N ILE A 9 22.81 59.12 0.07
CA ILE A 9 22.12 57.82 0.12
C ILE A 9 22.00 57.27 -1.29
N GLY A 10 22.58 56.08 -1.46
CA GLY A 10 22.81 55.40 -2.73
C GLY A 10 21.59 54.70 -3.31
N ILE A 11 21.70 54.43 -4.61
CA ILE A 11 20.74 53.70 -5.44
C ILE A 11 20.84 52.21 -5.12
N SER A 12 19.76 51.62 -4.60
CA SER A 12 19.66 50.16 -4.41
C SER A 12 19.15 49.48 -5.68
N PHE A 13 19.98 48.60 -6.25
CA PHE A 13 19.62 47.65 -7.29
C PHE A 13 18.80 46.50 -6.66
N LEU A 14 17.55 46.29 -7.09
CA LEU A 14 16.78 45.09 -6.79
C LEU A 14 17.19 43.97 -7.77
N VAL A 15 17.83 42.92 -7.26
CA VAL A 15 18.04 41.67 -8.00
C VAL A 15 16.86 40.76 -7.69
N ALA A 16 15.98 40.53 -8.67
CA ALA A 16 14.92 39.55 -8.58
C ALA A 16 15.53 38.14 -8.71
N ALA A 17 15.67 37.45 -7.58
CA ALA A 17 16.01 36.03 -7.56
C ALA A 17 14.81 35.21 -8.06
N GLY A 18 14.92 34.65 -9.26
CA GLY A 18 13.97 33.70 -9.81
C GLY A 18 14.01 32.40 -9.01
N LEU A 19 13.03 32.20 -8.13
CA LEU A 19 12.75 30.91 -7.51
C LEU A 19 12.16 29.99 -8.58
N SER A 20 13.00 29.17 -9.21
CA SER A 20 12.56 28.03 -9.99
C SER A 20 11.91 27.02 -9.05
N SER A 21 10.59 27.04 -8.96
CA SER A 21 9.80 26.02 -8.29
C SER A 21 9.97 24.70 -9.05
N ALA A 22 10.87 23.83 -8.58
CA ALA A 22 10.90 22.45 -9.01
C ALA A 22 9.56 21.82 -8.61
N SER A 23 8.69 21.58 -9.58
CA SER A 23 7.49 20.77 -9.38
C SER A 23 7.95 19.35 -9.05
N ALA A 24 7.78 18.94 -7.79
CA ALA A 24 8.00 17.55 -7.40
C ALA A 24 7.03 16.67 -8.18
N SER A 25 7.53 15.96 -9.20
CA SER A 25 6.75 14.91 -9.87
C SER A 25 6.68 13.71 -8.94
N ALA A 26 5.49 13.12 -8.79
CA ALA A 26 5.36 11.86 -8.09
C ALA A 26 6.17 10.77 -8.81
N ALA A 27 6.85 9.92 -8.05
CA ALA A 27 7.64 8.84 -8.60
C ALA A 27 6.70 7.75 -9.15
N THR A 28 7.04 7.18 -10.30
CA THR A 28 6.19 6.19 -10.99
C THR A 28 6.88 4.84 -11.12
N VAL A 29 6.09 3.77 -11.09
CA VAL A 29 6.53 2.41 -11.38
C VAL A 29 5.70 1.90 -12.55
N VAL A 30 6.36 1.50 -13.64
CA VAL A 30 5.68 0.80 -14.73
C VAL A 30 5.97 -0.68 -14.60
N ALA A 31 4.94 -1.51 -14.53
CA ALA A 31 5.08 -2.93 -14.26
C ALA A 31 3.97 -3.77 -14.90
N THR A 32 4.32 -4.99 -15.28
CA THR A 32 3.41 -6.00 -15.82
C THR A 32 3.03 -7.01 -14.75
N LEU A 33 1.72 -7.22 -14.52
CA LEU A 33 1.23 -8.25 -13.61
C LEU A 33 1.44 -9.63 -14.23
N GLN A 34 2.29 -10.46 -13.65
CA GLN A 34 2.60 -11.79 -14.18
C GLN A 34 1.68 -12.86 -13.61
N SER A 35 1.40 -12.79 -12.31
CA SER A 35 0.57 -13.77 -11.60
C SER A 35 -0.04 -13.16 -10.35
N VAL A 36 -1.14 -13.75 -9.88
CA VAL A 36 -1.76 -13.48 -8.58
C VAL A 36 -1.66 -14.75 -7.75
N GLY A 37 -0.45 -15.03 -7.26
CA GLY A 37 -0.10 -16.24 -6.51
C GLY A 37 -0.49 -17.55 -7.19
N THR A 38 -0.34 -18.67 -6.48
CA THR A 38 -1.16 -19.86 -6.70
C THR A 38 -2.42 -19.74 -5.85
N GLY A 39 -3.07 -18.58 -5.90
CA GLY A 39 -4.15 -18.22 -5.00
C GLY A 39 -5.33 -19.18 -5.08
N ASP A 40 -6.02 -19.36 -3.95
CA ASP A 40 -7.35 -19.91 -3.99
C ASP A 40 -8.29 -18.92 -4.68
N THR A 41 -9.30 -19.44 -5.37
CA THR A 41 -10.47 -18.61 -5.68
C THR A 41 -11.33 -18.57 -4.41
N ILE A 42 -11.91 -17.42 -4.08
CA ILE A 42 -12.85 -17.26 -2.97
C ILE A 42 -14.03 -16.43 -3.47
N THR A 43 -15.24 -16.72 -3.00
CA THR A 43 -16.38 -15.83 -3.26
C THR A 43 -16.37 -14.73 -2.22
N LEU A 44 -16.04 -13.52 -2.66
CA LEU A 44 -16.16 -12.29 -1.89
C LEU A 44 -17.60 -11.80 -1.98
N HIS A 45 -18.18 -11.48 -0.83
CA HIS A 45 -19.39 -10.66 -0.71
C HIS A 45 -19.01 -9.35 -0.07
N ALA A 46 -19.36 -8.22 -0.68
CA ALA A 46 -18.98 -6.92 -0.13
C ALA A 46 -20.01 -5.83 -0.48
N ILE A 47 -20.09 -4.80 0.35
CA ILE A 47 -20.83 -3.57 0.07
C ILE A 47 -19.84 -2.51 -0.38
N ARG A 48 -19.97 -2.06 -1.63
CA ARG A 48 -19.15 -0.98 -2.18
C ARG A 48 -19.43 0.34 -1.44
N PRO A 49 -18.51 1.32 -1.48
CA PRO A 49 -18.73 2.65 -0.90
C PRO A 49 -19.98 3.37 -1.44
N ASN A 50 -20.45 3.03 -2.64
CA ASN A 50 -21.70 3.54 -3.22
C ASN A 50 -22.97 2.81 -2.74
N GLY A 51 -22.85 1.87 -1.80
CA GLY A 51 -23.95 1.06 -1.26
C GLY A 51 -24.33 -0.18 -2.08
N GLN A 52 -23.67 -0.43 -3.22
CA GLN A 52 -23.96 -1.60 -4.05
C GLN A 52 -23.37 -2.87 -3.41
N THR A 53 -24.20 -3.88 -3.20
CA THR A 53 -23.74 -5.23 -2.84
C THR A 53 -23.18 -5.96 -4.05
N ILE A 54 -22.03 -6.60 -3.89
CA ILE A 54 -21.41 -7.48 -4.87
C ILE A 54 -21.18 -8.86 -4.29
N ALA A 55 -21.25 -9.88 -5.15
CA ALA A 55 -20.81 -11.24 -4.88
C ALA A 55 -20.02 -11.72 -6.10
N GLN A 56 -18.72 -11.96 -5.94
CA GLN A 56 -17.85 -12.34 -7.06
C GLN A 56 -16.74 -13.28 -6.63
N GLN A 57 -16.32 -14.13 -7.57
CA GLN A 57 -15.15 -14.98 -7.40
C GLN A 57 -13.89 -14.16 -7.65
N VAL A 58 -12.99 -14.16 -6.68
CA VAL A 58 -11.72 -13.43 -6.72
C VAL A 58 -10.56 -14.37 -6.43
N LEU A 59 -9.44 -14.15 -7.11
CA LEU A 59 -8.18 -14.80 -6.78
C LEU A 59 -7.56 -14.10 -5.58
N VAL A 60 -7.26 -14.86 -4.53
CA VAL A 60 -6.60 -14.33 -3.33
C VAL A 60 -5.15 -14.75 -3.27
N GLY A 61 -4.25 -13.81 -2.98
CA GLY A 61 -2.86 -14.16 -2.72
C GLY A 61 -1.90 -13.04 -3.06
N ARG A 62 -0.62 -13.42 -3.14
CA ARG A 62 0.48 -12.50 -3.42
C ARG A 62 0.69 -12.36 -4.92
N SER A 63 0.47 -11.16 -5.43
CA SER A 63 0.75 -10.80 -6.82
C SER A 63 2.25 -10.72 -7.09
N THR A 64 2.65 -11.14 -8.29
CA THR A 64 4.01 -10.98 -8.80
C THR A 64 3.97 -10.06 -10.00
N PHE A 65 4.72 -8.97 -9.93
CA PHE A 65 4.91 -8.03 -11.02
C PHE A 65 6.32 -8.13 -11.56
N THR A 66 6.49 -7.81 -12.83
CA THR A 66 7.79 -7.53 -13.45
C THR A 66 7.87 -6.05 -13.74
N ARG A 67 8.83 -5.34 -13.15
CA ARG A 67 9.04 -3.92 -13.44
C ARG A 67 9.59 -3.73 -14.85
N THR A 68 8.91 -2.94 -15.66
CA THR A 68 9.22 -2.66 -17.06
C THR A 68 9.67 -1.21 -17.29
N GLY A 69 9.49 -0.33 -16.31
CA GLY A 69 9.94 1.07 -16.38
C GLY A 69 9.53 1.93 -15.17
N GLY A 70 9.30 3.22 -15.44
CA GLY A 70 8.94 4.23 -14.45
C GLY A 70 10.11 5.11 -14.01
N THR A 71 9.82 6.12 -13.20
CA THR A 71 10.78 7.11 -12.70
C THR A 71 11.28 6.83 -11.27
N ASP A 72 10.59 5.99 -10.51
CA ASP A 72 11.03 5.59 -9.17
C ASP A 72 12.35 4.80 -9.26
N THR A 73 13.27 4.99 -8.33
CA THR A 73 14.56 4.27 -8.33
C THR A 73 14.71 3.29 -7.19
N GLN A 74 13.66 3.11 -6.38
CA GLN A 74 13.70 2.23 -5.22
C GLN A 74 13.64 0.77 -5.66
N THR A 75 14.39 -0.07 -4.96
CA THR A 75 14.29 -1.52 -5.12
C THR A 75 13.04 -2.00 -4.40
N LEU A 76 12.13 -2.66 -5.11
CA LEU A 76 10.96 -3.29 -4.52
C LEU A 76 11.28 -4.73 -4.13
N VAL A 77 10.74 -5.17 -2.98
CA VAL A 77 10.94 -6.51 -2.45
C VAL A 77 10.25 -7.54 -3.37
N GLY A 78 10.96 -8.59 -3.75
CA GLY A 78 10.52 -9.54 -4.76
C GLY A 78 11.31 -10.83 -4.79
N SER A 79 11.11 -11.62 -5.84
CA SER A 79 11.87 -12.87 -6.06
C SER A 79 13.34 -12.63 -6.43
N GLY A 80 13.70 -11.40 -6.80
CA GLY A 80 15.02 -11.05 -7.32
C GLY A 80 15.24 -11.44 -8.79
N VAL A 81 14.32 -12.19 -9.42
CA VAL A 81 14.41 -12.56 -10.83
C VAL A 81 13.79 -11.48 -11.71
N GLY A 82 14.53 -10.98 -12.71
CA GLY A 82 13.99 -10.14 -13.78
C GLY A 82 13.33 -8.82 -13.34
N ASN A 83 13.85 -8.14 -12.30
CA ASN A 83 13.23 -6.96 -11.68
C ASN A 83 11.78 -7.21 -11.20
N SER A 84 11.47 -8.45 -10.77
CA SER A 84 10.17 -8.77 -10.22
C SER A 84 10.03 -8.33 -8.76
N PHE A 85 8.82 -7.95 -8.39
CA PHE A 85 8.43 -7.58 -7.03
C PHE A 85 7.09 -8.19 -6.65
N TYR A 86 6.88 -8.33 -5.34
CA TYR A 86 5.64 -8.84 -4.78
C TYR A 86 4.71 -7.72 -4.35
N ALA A 87 3.42 -7.97 -4.50
CA ALA A 87 2.40 -7.02 -4.10
C ALA A 87 1.12 -7.71 -3.61
N PHE A 88 0.28 -7.00 -2.87
CA PHE A 88 -1.08 -7.44 -2.50
C PHE A 88 -2.10 -6.43 -2.98
N CYS A 89 -3.27 -6.88 -3.41
CA CYS A 89 -4.38 -6.00 -3.78
C CYS A 89 -4.85 -5.23 -2.54
N VAL A 90 -5.03 -3.92 -2.64
CA VAL A 90 -5.51 -3.09 -1.52
C VAL A 90 -6.98 -3.33 -1.26
N GLU A 91 -7.79 -3.32 -2.33
CA GLU A 91 -9.24 -3.41 -2.22
C GLU A 91 -9.81 -4.51 -3.10
N PRO A 92 -11.05 -4.96 -2.85
CA PRO A 92 -11.64 -6.08 -3.56
C PRO A 92 -12.60 -5.67 -4.70
N PHE A 93 -12.71 -4.37 -4.99
CA PHE A 93 -13.73 -3.80 -5.88
C PHE A 93 -13.23 -3.49 -7.30
N GLU A 94 -11.93 -3.42 -7.46
CA GLU A 94 -11.27 -3.17 -8.73
C GLU A 94 -10.52 -4.43 -9.16
N ASP A 95 -10.20 -4.50 -10.45
CA ASP A 95 -9.54 -5.66 -11.03
C ASP A 95 -8.23 -5.25 -11.71
N ALA A 96 -7.33 -6.21 -11.81
CA ALA A 96 -6.14 -6.12 -12.66
C ALA A 96 -6.07 -7.36 -13.55
N ALA A 97 -6.00 -7.13 -14.86
CA ALA A 97 -5.73 -8.17 -15.84
C ALA A 97 -4.29 -8.67 -15.76
N LEU A 98 -4.12 -10.00 -15.83
CA LEU A 98 -2.83 -10.65 -16.01
C LEU A 98 -2.20 -10.25 -17.35
N ASN A 99 -0.88 -10.17 -17.38
CA ASN A 99 -0.05 -9.77 -18.52
C ASN A 99 -0.30 -8.35 -19.06
N ALA A 100 -1.11 -7.55 -18.35
CA ALA A 100 -1.27 -6.14 -18.65
C ALA A 100 -0.19 -5.31 -17.95
N ASN A 101 0.19 -4.21 -18.61
CA ASN A 101 1.19 -3.28 -18.12
C ASN A 101 0.51 -2.04 -17.54
N TYR A 102 0.88 -1.67 -16.32
CA TYR A 102 0.30 -0.56 -15.56
C TYR A 102 1.36 0.48 -15.25
N SER A 103 0.95 1.76 -15.20
CA SER A 103 1.79 2.86 -14.72
C SER A 103 1.27 3.34 -13.38
N PHE A 104 1.87 2.87 -12.30
CA PHE A 104 1.50 3.23 -10.95
C PHE A 104 2.23 4.48 -10.48
N THR A 105 1.58 5.22 -9.58
CA THR A 105 2.22 6.25 -8.77
C THR A 105 2.64 5.62 -7.43
N MET A 106 3.88 5.85 -7.01
CA MET A 106 4.33 5.50 -5.66
C MET A 106 3.74 6.50 -4.66
N SER A 107 2.88 6.01 -3.78
CA SER A 107 2.11 6.80 -2.85
C SER A 107 2.30 6.33 -1.41
N PRO A 108 2.10 7.22 -0.41
CA PRO A 108 1.98 6.79 0.98
C PRO A 108 0.86 5.77 1.15
N LEU A 109 1.01 4.86 2.11
CA LEU A 109 0.04 3.79 2.37
C LEU A 109 -1.40 4.30 2.54
N GLY A 110 -1.58 5.45 3.21
CA GLY A 110 -2.90 6.04 3.45
C GLY A 110 -3.63 6.55 2.22
N SER A 111 -2.92 6.71 1.10
CA SER A 111 -3.50 7.10 -0.19
C SER A 111 -3.93 5.89 -1.02
N ALA A 112 -3.76 4.66 -0.53
CA ALA A 112 -4.24 3.47 -1.23
C ALA A 112 -5.77 3.46 -1.36
N ALA A 113 -6.28 2.76 -2.38
CA ALA A 113 -7.69 2.67 -2.77
C ALA A 113 -8.36 4.03 -3.06
N ASN A 114 -7.59 5.05 -3.43
CA ASN A 114 -8.15 6.39 -3.63
C ASN A 114 -9.13 6.46 -4.83
N SER A 115 -9.05 5.49 -5.74
CA SER A 115 -9.96 5.33 -6.87
C SER A 115 -11.38 4.97 -6.43
N SER A 116 -11.52 4.14 -5.39
CA SER A 116 -12.81 3.65 -4.91
C SER A 116 -13.24 4.27 -3.58
N ILE A 117 -12.29 4.73 -2.77
CA ILE A 117 -12.50 5.35 -1.46
C ILE A 117 -11.97 6.79 -1.53
N SER A 118 -12.87 7.77 -1.44
CA SER A 118 -12.48 9.18 -1.53
C SER A 118 -11.46 9.55 -0.45
N GLY A 119 -10.26 9.96 -0.88
CA GLY A 119 -9.16 10.32 0.01
C GLY A 119 -8.26 9.14 0.43
N GLY A 120 -8.53 7.94 -0.08
CA GLY A 120 -7.83 6.70 0.24
C GLY A 120 -8.24 6.09 1.58
N ILE A 121 -7.54 5.03 2.00
CA ILE A 121 -7.84 4.30 3.24
C ILE A 121 -7.60 5.11 4.52
N GLY A 122 -6.80 6.17 4.46
CA GLY A 122 -6.50 7.04 5.61
C GLY A 122 -5.59 6.41 6.67
N ALA A 123 -5.26 7.19 7.70
CA ALA A 123 -4.22 6.86 8.66
C ALA A 123 -4.55 5.65 9.56
N ALA A 124 -5.81 5.50 9.99
CA ALA A 124 -6.21 4.43 10.88
C ALA A 124 -6.08 3.04 10.23
N LYS A 125 -6.62 2.88 9.02
CA LYS A 125 -6.50 1.62 8.24
C LYS A 125 -5.06 1.38 7.81
N SER A 126 -4.32 2.44 7.46
CA SER A 126 -2.88 2.32 7.17
C SER A 126 -2.10 1.75 8.35
N LEU A 127 -2.38 2.22 9.57
CA LEU A 127 -1.73 1.69 10.77
C LEU A 127 -2.06 0.20 10.97
N GLN A 128 -3.33 -0.18 10.80
CA GLN A 128 -3.77 -1.58 10.91
C GLN A 128 -3.09 -2.48 9.86
N ILE A 129 -2.99 -2.04 8.61
CA ILE A 129 -2.27 -2.76 7.55
C ILE A 129 -0.77 -2.83 7.87
N SER A 130 -0.16 -1.73 8.31
CA SER A 130 1.24 -1.75 8.75
C SER A 130 1.46 -2.72 9.90
N GLN A 131 0.54 -2.84 10.85
CA GLN A 131 0.62 -3.81 11.95
C GLN A 131 0.48 -5.26 11.48
N LEU A 132 -0.46 -5.52 10.56
CA LEU A 132 -0.65 -6.82 9.92
C LEU A 132 0.65 -7.29 9.24
N PHE A 133 1.22 -6.45 8.37
CA PHE A 133 2.47 -6.76 7.68
C PHE A 133 3.64 -6.81 8.67
N GLY A 134 3.69 -5.91 9.66
CA GLY A 134 4.76 -5.90 10.66
C GLY A 134 4.87 -7.21 11.44
N GLN A 135 3.73 -7.82 11.75
CA GLN A 135 3.69 -9.07 12.53
C GLN A 135 3.84 -10.33 11.67
N PHE A 136 3.14 -10.41 10.54
CA PHE A 136 3.01 -11.67 9.79
C PHE A 136 3.72 -11.65 8.43
N GLY A 137 4.20 -10.49 7.98
CA GLY A 137 4.68 -10.26 6.60
C GLY A 137 5.79 -9.22 6.54
N SER A 138 6.66 -9.20 7.56
CA SER A 138 7.65 -8.13 7.76
C SER A 138 8.68 -8.03 6.64
N ASN A 139 8.84 -9.12 5.87
CA ASN A 139 9.59 -9.19 4.63
C ASN A 139 8.75 -9.91 3.57
N LEU A 140 8.27 -9.17 2.56
CA LEU A 140 7.49 -9.75 1.47
C LEU A 140 8.26 -10.72 0.58
N GLY A 141 9.59 -10.70 0.63
CA GLY A 141 10.48 -11.62 -0.10
C GLY A 141 10.61 -12.97 0.59
N ALA A 142 10.13 -13.10 1.84
CA ALA A 142 10.08 -14.39 2.51
C ALA A 142 9.11 -15.34 1.79
N SER A 143 9.38 -16.64 1.92
CA SER A 143 8.46 -17.66 1.41
C SER A 143 7.14 -17.60 2.18
N MET A 144 6.03 -17.66 1.45
CA MET A 144 4.68 -17.75 2.00
C MET A 144 4.00 -18.95 1.36
N THR A 145 3.31 -19.76 2.16
CA THR A 145 2.41 -20.79 1.63
C THR A 145 1.20 -20.14 0.96
N GLN A 146 0.50 -20.89 0.12
CA GLN A 146 -0.76 -20.47 -0.49
C GLN A 146 -1.77 -20.00 0.57
N VAL A 147 -1.96 -20.80 1.63
CA VAL A 147 -2.86 -20.45 2.74
C VAL A 147 -2.45 -19.14 3.42
N GLN A 148 -1.16 -18.93 3.68
CA GLN A 148 -0.65 -17.69 4.28
C GLN A 148 -0.89 -16.47 3.38
N ALA A 149 -0.57 -16.57 2.09
CA ALA A 149 -0.76 -15.47 1.14
C ALA A 149 -2.25 -15.14 0.95
N SER A 150 -3.11 -16.15 0.82
CA SER A 150 -4.56 -15.99 0.73
C SER A 150 -5.13 -15.35 1.99
N ALA A 151 -4.71 -15.81 3.18
CA ALA A 151 -5.16 -15.26 4.45
C ALA A 151 -4.73 -13.80 4.63
N PHE A 152 -3.52 -13.45 4.17
CA PHE A 152 -3.05 -12.08 4.10
C PHE A 152 -3.94 -11.20 3.23
N GLN A 153 -4.25 -11.66 2.02
CA GLN A 153 -5.08 -10.90 1.07
C GLN A 153 -6.50 -10.66 1.62
N VAL A 154 -7.09 -11.69 2.24
CA VAL A 154 -8.40 -11.61 2.91
C VAL A 154 -8.37 -10.61 4.07
N ALA A 155 -7.35 -10.67 4.92
CA ALA A 155 -7.21 -9.75 6.04
C ALA A 155 -7.03 -8.29 5.60
N VAL A 156 -6.28 -8.04 4.51
CA VAL A 156 -6.15 -6.69 3.93
C VAL A 156 -7.50 -6.17 3.47
N TRP A 157 -8.26 -6.97 2.72
CA TRP A 157 -9.57 -6.55 2.23
C TRP A 157 -10.55 -6.26 3.36
N GLU A 158 -10.60 -7.11 4.38
CA GLU A 158 -11.42 -6.88 5.57
C GLU A 158 -11.06 -5.56 6.26
N ILE A 159 -9.77 -5.26 6.48
CA ILE A 159 -9.33 -3.99 7.08
C ILE A 159 -9.75 -2.80 6.20
N VAL A 160 -9.65 -2.93 4.88
CA VAL A 160 -9.94 -1.85 3.93
C VAL A 160 -11.44 -1.60 3.79
N SER A 161 -12.28 -2.62 3.81
CA SER A 161 -13.73 -2.47 3.60
C SER A 161 -14.55 -2.33 4.88
N GLU A 162 -14.07 -2.83 6.02
CA GLU A 162 -14.85 -2.82 7.25
C GLU A 162 -14.97 -1.41 7.86
N LEU A 163 -16.13 -1.12 8.44
CA LEU A 163 -16.36 0.14 9.15
C LEU A 163 -15.62 0.12 10.48
N SER A 164 -15.12 1.28 10.91
CA SER A 164 -14.41 1.41 12.19
C SER A 164 -15.25 1.07 13.42
N THR A 165 -16.58 0.96 13.27
CA THR A 165 -17.52 0.60 14.33
C THR A 165 -17.77 -0.90 14.44
N ASN A 166 -17.33 -1.68 13.46
CA ASN A 166 -17.59 -3.11 13.38
C ASN A 166 -16.33 -3.90 13.78
N PRO A 167 -16.47 -4.99 14.54
CA PRO A 167 -15.38 -5.92 14.74
C PRO A 167 -15.09 -6.68 13.44
N PHE A 168 -13.83 -6.98 13.17
CA PHE A 168 -13.43 -7.77 12.01
C PHE A 168 -13.98 -9.19 12.08
N ASN A 169 -14.62 -9.64 11.00
CA ASN A 169 -15.16 -10.98 10.89
C ASN A 169 -15.25 -11.44 9.43
N VAL A 170 -14.40 -12.39 9.07
CA VAL A 170 -14.33 -12.90 7.68
C VAL A 170 -15.58 -13.64 7.20
N LEU A 171 -16.52 -13.98 8.09
CA LEU A 171 -17.74 -14.72 7.77
C LEU A 171 -19.01 -13.86 7.84
N SER A 172 -18.93 -12.60 8.26
CA SER A 172 -20.07 -11.69 8.33
C SER A 172 -19.64 -10.25 8.46
N GLY A 173 -20.41 -9.31 7.93
CA GLY A 173 -20.10 -7.88 8.06
C GLY A 173 -20.41 -7.17 6.75
N ASN A 174 -19.74 -6.05 6.53
CA ASN A 174 -19.83 -5.36 5.25
C ASN A 174 -19.04 -6.04 4.15
N THR A 175 -18.05 -6.84 4.53
CA THR A 175 -17.35 -7.79 3.66
C THR A 175 -17.31 -9.13 4.35
N TYR A 176 -17.58 -10.19 3.60
CA TYR A 176 -17.46 -11.55 4.09
C TYR A 176 -17.15 -12.49 2.94
N PHE A 177 -16.65 -13.67 3.29
CA PHE A 177 -16.09 -14.60 2.33
C PHE A 177 -16.82 -15.94 2.43
N SER A 178 -17.14 -16.52 1.28
CA SER A 178 -17.80 -17.82 1.22
C SER A 178 -17.16 -18.74 0.19
N THR A 179 -17.47 -20.03 0.35
CA THR A 179 -17.32 -21.06 -0.67
C THR A 179 -18.32 -20.81 -1.81
N PRO A 180 -18.13 -21.43 -2.99
CA PRO A 180 -17.17 -22.48 -3.33
C PRO A 180 -15.88 -21.89 -3.91
N ALA A 181 -14.69 -22.40 -3.52
CA ALA A 181 -13.58 -22.48 -4.49
C ALA A 181 -12.23 -23.14 -4.08
N SER A 182 -11.98 -23.59 -2.84
CA SER A 182 -10.77 -24.41 -2.57
C SER A 182 -10.95 -25.43 -1.44
N SER A 183 -10.09 -26.45 -1.42
CA SER A 183 -9.97 -27.38 -0.28
C SER A 183 -9.52 -26.68 0.99
N ASP A 184 -8.82 -25.55 0.85
CA ASP A 184 -8.10 -24.89 1.93
C ASP A 184 -8.89 -23.69 2.50
N PHE A 185 -10.11 -23.43 2.00
CA PHE A 185 -10.94 -22.29 2.41
C PHE A 185 -11.07 -22.17 3.93
N GLY A 186 -11.31 -23.28 4.63
CA GLY A 186 -11.42 -23.27 6.09
C GLY A 186 -10.12 -22.81 6.76
N ASP A 187 -8.98 -23.28 6.28
CA ASP A 187 -7.67 -22.90 6.81
C ASP A 187 -7.33 -21.44 6.50
N VAL A 188 -7.67 -20.97 5.30
CA VAL A 188 -7.50 -19.56 4.91
C VAL A 188 -8.34 -18.64 5.79
N MET A 189 -9.62 -18.93 6.00
CA MET A 189 -10.51 -18.11 6.84
C MET A 189 -10.08 -18.12 8.31
N ASN A 190 -9.72 -19.29 8.85
CA ASN A 190 -9.23 -19.41 10.22
C ASN A 190 -7.94 -18.61 10.44
N LEU A 191 -7.00 -18.70 9.49
CA LEU A 191 -5.75 -17.96 9.56
C LEU A 191 -5.97 -16.45 9.38
N ALA A 192 -6.80 -16.03 8.42
CA ALA A 192 -7.16 -14.63 8.22
C ALA A 192 -7.82 -14.03 9.47
N GLN A 193 -8.78 -14.75 10.08
CA GLN A 193 -9.41 -14.30 11.32
C GLN A 193 -8.39 -14.19 12.47
N SER A 194 -7.41 -15.09 12.55
CA SER A 194 -6.34 -14.98 13.56
C SER A 194 -5.48 -13.72 13.38
N TYR A 195 -5.20 -13.33 12.13
CA TYR A 195 -4.49 -12.09 11.82
C TYR A 195 -5.32 -10.87 12.20
N LEU A 196 -6.61 -10.88 11.88
CA LEU A 196 -7.54 -9.80 12.19
C LEU A 196 -7.77 -9.65 13.71
N ASN A 197 -7.80 -10.75 14.47
CA ASN A 197 -7.87 -10.73 15.92
C ASN A 197 -6.63 -10.05 16.53
N TYR A 198 -5.44 -10.30 15.96
CA TYR A 198 -4.23 -9.59 16.35
C TYR A 198 -4.35 -8.09 16.03
N VAL A 199 -4.73 -7.73 14.80
CA VAL A 199 -4.86 -6.32 14.40
C VAL A 199 -5.90 -5.58 15.26
N GLY A 200 -7.03 -6.22 15.57
CA GLY A 200 -8.09 -5.64 16.42
C GLY A 200 -7.67 -5.42 17.87
N SER A 201 -6.61 -6.08 18.34
CA SER A 201 -6.04 -5.91 19.68
C SER A 201 -4.69 -5.17 19.69
N ALA A 202 -4.13 -4.88 18.51
CA ALA A 202 -2.87 -4.18 18.35
C ALA A 202 -2.99 -2.71 18.79
N ASN A 203 -1.89 -2.16 19.30
CA ASN A 203 -1.81 -0.77 19.72
C ASN A 203 -0.64 -0.06 19.02
N ALA A 204 -0.43 1.23 19.32
CA ALA A 204 0.61 2.02 18.66
C ALA A 204 2.04 1.44 18.78
N ASN A 205 2.30 0.61 19.80
CA ASN A 205 3.60 -0.04 20.03
C ASN A 205 3.72 -1.43 19.40
N SER A 206 2.65 -1.95 18.80
CA SER A 206 2.69 -3.22 18.07
C SER A 206 3.66 -3.14 16.88
N PRO A 207 4.35 -4.23 16.51
CA PRO A 207 5.21 -4.29 15.33
C PRO A 207 4.53 -3.70 14.09
N GLN A 208 5.22 -2.80 13.39
CA GLN A 208 4.75 -2.18 12.15
C GLN A 208 5.74 -2.45 11.02
N ALA A 209 5.23 -2.78 9.84
CA ALA A 209 6.04 -2.96 8.65
C ALA A 209 6.76 -1.65 8.31
N GLN A 210 8.06 -1.75 8.11
CA GLN A 210 8.85 -0.67 7.56
C GLN A 210 8.76 -0.69 6.04
N ASN A 211 8.82 0.50 5.43
CA ASN A 211 8.94 0.64 3.98
C ASN A 211 7.76 0.08 3.17
N LEU A 212 6.56 0.01 3.78
CA LEU A 212 5.34 -0.34 3.06
C LEU A 212 4.79 0.89 2.33
N GLN A 213 4.51 0.75 1.05
CA GLN A 213 4.01 1.82 0.19
C GLN A 213 2.82 1.32 -0.66
N ALA A 214 2.06 2.27 -1.21
CA ALA A 214 0.98 1.98 -2.14
C ALA A 214 1.41 2.29 -3.57
N LEU A 215 1.12 1.36 -4.49
CA LEU A 215 1.08 1.59 -5.92
C LEU A 215 -0.34 1.99 -6.28
N THR A 216 -0.54 3.26 -6.58
CA THR A 216 -1.88 3.80 -6.86
C THR A 216 -2.06 4.10 -8.34
N ILE A 217 -3.22 3.76 -8.89
CA ILE A 217 -3.60 4.07 -10.27
C ILE A 217 -5.09 4.42 -10.33
N ASN A 218 -5.44 5.46 -11.08
CA ASN A 218 -6.82 5.91 -11.14
C ASN A 218 -7.72 4.91 -11.89
N GLY A 219 -8.79 4.47 -11.24
CA GLY A 219 -9.81 3.57 -11.81
C GLY A 219 -9.32 2.15 -12.11
N ASN A 220 -8.25 1.70 -11.46
CA ASN A 220 -7.74 0.33 -11.53
C ASN A 220 -7.18 -0.07 -10.16
N GLN A 221 -7.06 -1.38 -9.95
CA GLN A 221 -6.59 -1.96 -8.70
C GLN A 221 -5.30 -1.33 -8.17
N ASP A 222 -5.39 -0.79 -6.95
CA ASP A 222 -4.23 -0.37 -6.17
C ASP A 222 -3.56 -1.57 -5.49
N PHE A 223 -2.23 -1.48 -5.32
CA PHE A 223 -1.42 -2.54 -4.74
C PHE A 223 -0.55 -2.06 -3.57
N LEU A 224 -0.33 -2.92 -2.59
CA LEU A 224 0.63 -2.74 -1.50
C LEU A 224 1.95 -3.37 -1.87
N VAL A 225 3.04 -2.62 -1.75
CA VAL A 225 4.42 -3.10 -2.01
C VAL A 225 5.33 -2.72 -0.86
N GLN A 226 6.44 -3.45 -0.74
CA GLN A 226 7.49 -3.12 0.20
C GLN A 226 8.74 -2.67 -0.56
N THR A 227 9.34 -1.55 -0.18
CA THR A 227 10.68 -1.18 -0.67
C THR A 227 11.75 -1.84 0.19
N VAL A 228 12.85 -2.24 -0.44
CA VAL A 228 14.05 -2.68 0.27
C VAL A 228 14.58 -1.43 0.96
N GLY A 229 14.39 -1.36 2.27
CA GLY A 229 15.01 -0.33 3.07
C GLY A 229 16.52 -0.43 2.89
N ILE A 230 17.11 0.53 2.19
CA ILE A 230 18.39 1.04 2.66
C ILE A 230 18.04 1.61 4.03
N THR A 231 18.51 1.00 5.11
CA THR A 231 18.58 1.69 6.39
C THR A 231 19.25 3.03 6.07
N ALA A 232 18.48 4.11 6.04
CA ALA A 232 19.07 5.43 6.14
C ALA A 232 19.94 5.35 7.40
N PRO A 233 21.24 5.69 7.35
CA PRO A 233 21.99 5.84 8.59
C PRO A 233 21.16 6.78 9.46
N GLU A 234 20.70 6.28 10.61
CA GLU A 234 20.09 7.15 11.62
C GLU A 234 21.03 8.36 11.76
N PRO A 235 20.55 9.62 11.66
CA PRO A 235 21.41 10.80 11.65
C PRO A 235 22.30 10.99 12.91
N GLY A 236 22.37 10.02 13.82
CA GLY A 236 23.15 10.07 15.06
C GLY A 236 24.56 9.46 15.00
N THR A 237 24.95 8.70 13.98
CA THR A 237 26.26 7.99 14.01
C THR A 237 27.45 8.79 13.48
N TRP A 238 27.22 10.01 12.97
CA TRP A 238 28.28 10.92 12.50
C TRP A 238 28.63 12.04 13.49
N MET A 239 27.98 12.05 14.67
CA MET A 239 28.31 12.97 15.76
C MET A 239 28.69 12.19 17.02
N MET A 240 29.78 11.43 16.97
CA MET A 240 30.61 11.10 18.14
C MET A 240 32.08 11.18 17.76
#